data_AF-A0A7S3GT10-F1
#
_entry.id   AF-A0A7S3GT10-F1
#
_cell.length_a   1.000
_cell.length_b   1.000
_cell.length_c   1.000
_cell.angle_alpha   90.00
_cell.angle_beta   90.00
_cell.angle_gamma   90.00
#
_symmetry.space_group_name_H-M   'P 1'
#
loop_
_entity.id
_entity.type
_entity.pdbx_description
1 polymer ?
#
loop_
_entity_poly.entity_id
_entity_poly.type
_entity_poly.pdbx_seq_one_letter_code
_entity_poly.pdbx_strand_id
1 'polypeptide(L)'
;GCVFTVEVANACALNVSPECLQFVLQAGCPVNEETCQHAAIRPPFGKWKNSPEHQLACLKLLHERDCPWDERTCIEAVNAMNVNVLEYAIEHGCPWGRETRSGAVYHCALYLESITSS
;
A
#
# COMPACT_ATOMS: atom_id res chain seq x y z
N GLY A 1 8.08 15.29 -24.55
CA GLY A 1 7.18 14.15 -24.29
C GLY A 1 7.53 13.63 -22.92
N CYS A 2 6.57 13.60 -21.99
CA CYS A 2 6.81 12.97 -20.70
C CYS A 2 7.07 11.49 -20.94
N VAL A 3 8.27 11.03 -20.60
CA VAL A 3 8.57 9.60 -20.58
C VAL A 3 7.89 9.07 -19.32
N PHE A 4 6.86 8.26 -19.52
CA PHE A 4 6.15 7.57 -18.47
C PHE A 4 7.05 6.46 -17.90
N THR A 5 7.81 6.79 -16.85
CA THR A 5 8.72 5.87 -16.16
C THR A 5 8.06 5.23 -14.94
N VAL A 6 8.64 4.12 -14.45
CA VAL A 6 8.23 3.47 -13.18
C VAL A 6 8.24 4.46 -12.02
N GLU A 7 9.15 5.44 -12.03
CA GLU A 7 9.26 6.47 -10.99
C GLU A 7 8.00 7.35 -10.90
N VAL A 8 7.36 7.63 -12.04
CA VAL A 8 6.10 8.39 -12.05
C VAL A 8 5.00 7.56 -11.38
N ALA A 9 4.90 6.27 -11.69
CA ALA A 9 3.95 5.36 -11.05
C ALA A 9 4.20 5.25 -9.54
N ASN A 10 5.46 5.12 -9.12
CA ASN A 10 5.87 5.08 -7.71
C ASN A 10 5.49 6.38 -6.97
N ALA A 11 5.71 7.54 -7.58
CA ALA A 11 5.31 8.82 -7.00
C ALA A 11 3.79 8.97 -6.87
N CYS A 12 3.01 8.46 -7.84
CA CYS A 12 1.55 8.42 -7.75
C CYS A 12 1.07 7.50 -6.63
N ALA A 13 1.67 6.31 -6.51
CA ALA A 13 1.37 5.33 -5.47
C ALA A 13 1.69 5.86 -4.07
N LEU A 14 2.85 6.50 -3.88
CA LEU A 14 3.28 7.08 -2.61
C LEU A 14 2.35 8.21 -2.13
N ASN A 15 1.82 9.01 -3.06
CA ASN A 15 0.86 10.05 -2.75
C ASN A 15 -0.54 9.49 -2.49
N VAL A 16 -0.77 8.18 -2.70
CA VAL A 16 -2.04 7.49 -2.51
C VAL A 16 -3.18 8.17 -3.30
N SER A 17 -2.88 8.59 -4.53
CA SER A 17 -3.88 9.19 -5.44
C SER A 17 -4.32 8.15 -6.48
N PRO A 18 -5.49 7.53 -6.31
CA PRO A 18 -5.98 6.53 -7.25
C PRO A 18 -6.29 7.13 -8.64
N GLU A 19 -6.66 8.41 -8.71
CA GLU A 19 -6.92 9.10 -9.99
C GLU A 19 -5.63 9.30 -10.79
N CYS A 20 -4.57 9.76 -10.13
CA CYS A 20 -3.25 9.89 -10.76
C CYS A 20 -2.77 8.51 -11.22
N LEU A 21 -2.89 7.50 -10.34
CA LEU A 21 -2.46 6.14 -10.64
C LEU A 21 -3.25 5.54 -11.82
N GLN A 22 -4.57 5.74 -11.86
CA GLN A 22 -5.39 5.29 -12.97
C GLN A 22 -4.96 5.93 -14.29
N PHE A 23 -4.64 7.23 -14.29
CA PHE A 23 -4.15 7.93 -15.47
C PHE A 23 -2.81 7.37 -15.96
N VAL A 24 -1.83 7.17 -15.07
CA VAL A 24 -0.53 6.59 -15.47
C VAL A 24 -0.66 5.15 -15.94
N LEU A 25 -1.51 4.34 -15.30
CA LEU A 25 -1.77 2.98 -15.74
C LEU A 25 -2.47 2.93 -17.11
N GLN A 26 -3.38 3.89 -17.40
CA GLN A 26 -4.02 3.99 -18.72
C GLN A 26 -3.06 4.47 -19.81
N ALA A 27 -2.07 5.29 -19.45
CA ALA A 27 -1.00 5.72 -20.35
C ALA A 27 0.02 4.60 -20.66
N GLY A 28 -0.09 3.44 -20.00
CA GLY A 28 0.81 2.30 -20.20
C GLY A 28 2.12 2.42 -19.42
N CYS A 29 2.13 3.11 -18.28
CA CYS A 29 3.31 3.15 -17.41
C CYS A 29 3.65 1.75 -16.90
N PRO A 30 4.92 1.33 -16.95
CA PRO A 30 5.36 0.10 -16.30
C PRO A 30 5.21 0.23 -14.77
N VAL A 31 4.76 -0.85 -14.15
CA VAL A 31 4.65 -1.00 -12.70
C VAL A 31 5.53 -2.15 -12.22
N ASN A 32 5.97 -2.07 -10.98
CA ASN A 32 6.80 -3.08 -10.33
C ASN A 32 6.35 -3.30 -8.88
N GLU A 33 7.03 -4.22 -8.19
CA GLU A 33 6.77 -4.55 -6.79
C GLU A 33 6.82 -3.31 -5.88
N GLU A 34 7.74 -2.39 -6.16
CA GLU A 34 7.88 -1.14 -5.40
C GLU A 34 6.64 -0.24 -5.55
N THR A 35 5.94 -0.27 -6.69
CA THR A 35 4.70 0.49 -6.86
C THR A 35 3.63 0.01 -5.88
N CYS A 36 3.49 -1.31 -5.70
CA CYS A 36 2.60 -1.90 -4.70
C CYS A 36 3.02 -1.55 -3.26
N GLN A 37 4.32 -1.60 -2.96
CA GLN A 37 4.84 -1.21 -1.66
C GLN A 37 4.50 0.24 -1.32
N HIS A 38 4.76 1.17 -2.25
CA HIS A 38 4.45 2.59 -2.05
C HIS A 38 2.96 2.87 -1.87
N ALA A 39 2.09 2.10 -2.52
CA ALA A 39 0.64 2.20 -2.32
C ALA A 39 0.20 1.75 -0.92
N ALA A 40 0.91 0.79 -0.32
CA ALA A 40 0.66 0.30 1.04
C ALA A 40 1.26 1.20 2.13
N ILE A 41 2.31 1.98 1.82
CA ILE A 41 2.97 2.89 2.76
C ILE A 41 2.03 4.03 3.17
N ARG A 42 2.03 4.37 4.47
CA ARG A 42 1.42 5.60 4.96
C ARG A 42 2.43 6.76 4.82
N PRO A 43 2.18 7.77 3.97
CA PRO A 43 3.15 8.84 3.77
C PRO A 43 3.37 9.64 5.07
N PRO A 44 4.63 9.99 5.40
CA PRO A 44 4.98 10.69 6.64
C PRO A 44 4.49 12.14 6.66
N PHE A 45 4.24 12.74 5.49
CA PHE A 45 3.83 14.13 5.32
C PHE A 45 2.47 14.22 4.63
N GLY A 46 1.37 14.14 5.39
CA GLY A 46 0.03 14.21 4.79
C GLY A 46 -1.12 13.82 5.72
N LYS A 47 -1.22 14.44 6.89
CA LYS A 47 -2.23 14.10 7.93
C LYS A 47 -3.71 14.26 7.49
N TRP A 48 -4.02 14.74 6.29
CA TRP A 48 -5.38 15.23 5.97
C TRP A 48 -5.94 14.84 4.59
N LYS A 49 -5.18 14.17 3.72
CA LYS A 49 -5.63 13.85 2.35
C LYS A 49 -5.67 12.37 1.99
N ASN A 50 -5.09 11.49 2.82
CA ASN A 50 -4.87 10.11 2.42
C ASN A 50 -5.61 9.21 3.41
N SER A 51 -6.86 8.95 3.07
CA SER A 51 -7.73 8.09 3.86
C SER A 51 -7.39 6.62 3.57
N PRO A 52 -7.49 5.70 4.55
CA PRO A 52 -7.11 4.30 4.38
C PRO A 52 -7.81 3.58 3.21
N GLU A 53 -8.98 4.05 2.77
CA GLU A 53 -9.65 3.56 1.56
C GLU A 53 -8.90 3.87 0.26
N HIS A 54 -8.15 4.97 0.20
CA HIS A 54 -7.38 5.32 -1.00
C HIS A 54 -6.19 4.36 -1.18
N GLN A 55 -5.56 3.91 -0.08
CA GLN A 55 -4.50 2.89 -0.15
C GLN A 55 -5.04 1.58 -0.72
N LEU A 56 -6.22 1.15 -0.26
CA LEU A 56 -6.88 -0.03 -0.79
C LEU A 56 -7.27 0.15 -2.27
N ALA A 57 -7.78 1.32 -2.65
CA ALA A 57 -8.12 1.63 -4.03
C ALA A 57 -6.89 1.57 -4.95
N CYS A 58 -5.76 2.16 -4.53
CA CYS A 58 -4.50 2.07 -5.26
C CYS A 58 -4.01 0.62 -5.39
N LEU A 59 -4.05 -0.16 -4.31
CA LEU A 59 -3.61 -1.55 -4.33
C LEU A 59 -4.48 -2.41 -5.28
N LYS A 60 -5.80 -2.22 -5.26
CA LYS A 60 -6.73 -2.88 -6.19
C LYS A 60 -6.42 -2.54 -7.64
N LEU A 61 -6.20 -1.25 -7.94
CA LEU A 61 -5.85 -0.81 -9.30
C LEU A 61 -4.55 -1.42 -9.80
N LEU A 62 -3.55 -1.57 -8.93
CA LEU A 62 -2.29 -2.23 -9.28
C LEU A 62 -2.48 -3.72 -9.49
N HIS A 63 -3.28 -4.37 -8.65
CA HIS A 63 -3.60 -5.79 -8.80
C HIS A 63 -4.32 -6.09 -10.11
N GLU A 64 -5.29 -5.27 -10.52
CA GLU A 64 -5.99 -5.39 -11.81
C GLU A 64 -5.06 -5.24 -13.04
N ARG A 65 -3.82 -4.78 -12.85
CA ARG A 65 -2.80 -4.64 -13.91
C ARG A 65 -1.69 -5.67 -13.78
N ASP A 66 -1.94 -6.75 -13.04
CA ASP A 66 -0.99 -7.83 -12.78
C ASP A 66 0.33 -7.29 -12.20
N CYS A 67 0.26 -6.19 -11.43
CA CYS A 67 1.43 -5.66 -10.76
C CYS A 67 1.93 -6.70 -9.76
N PRO A 68 3.21 -7.11 -9.85
CA PRO A 68 3.76 -8.03 -8.88
C PRO A 68 3.78 -7.36 -7.50
N TRP A 69 3.66 -8.18 -6.46
CA TRP A 69 3.80 -7.76 -5.08
C TRP A 69 4.62 -8.79 -4.31
N ASP A 70 5.33 -8.31 -3.30
CA ASP A 70 6.19 -9.10 -2.43
C ASP A 70 5.79 -8.93 -0.96
N GLU A 71 6.46 -9.67 -0.07
CA GLU A 71 6.19 -9.64 1.38
C GLU A 71 6.27 -8.23 1.96
N ARG A 72 7.09 -7.36 1.34
CA ARG A 72 7.24 -5.98 1.74
C ARG A 72 5.93 -5.20 1.62
N THR A 73 5.08 -5.51 0.64
CA THR A 73 3.75 -4.90 0.51
C THR A 73 2.91 -5.16 1.77
N CYS A 74 2.91 -6.39 2.29
CA CYS A 74 2.22 -6.72 3.54
C CYS A 74 2.88 -6.08 4.77
N ILE A 75 4.21 -6.00 4.82
CA ILE A 75 4.93 -5.33 5.92
C ILE A 75 4.55 -3.85 5.98
N GLU A 76 4.51 -3.15 4.84
CA GLU A 76 4.15 -1.74 4.80
C GLU A 76 2.67 -1.52 5.18
N ALA A 77 1.77 -2.43 4.78
CA ALA A 77 0.36 -2.39 5.20
C ALA A 77 0.20 -2.49 6.73
N VAL A 78 1.01 -3.37 7.37
CA VAL A 78 1.08 -3.50 8.83
C VAL A 78 1.61 -2.22 9.48
N ASN A 79 2.71 -1.66 8.97
CA ASN A 79 3.29 -0.41 9.47
C ASN A 79 2.33 0.77 9.32
N ALA A 80 1.55 0.79 8.24
CA ALA A 80 0.50 1.77 7.99
C ALA A 80 -0.73 1.59 8.92
N MET A 81 -0.81 0.45 9.63
CA MET A 81 -1.96 0.03 10.44
C MET A 81 -3.25 -0.05 9.61
N ASN A 82 -3.15 -0.39 8.32
CA ASN A 82 -4.29 -0.52 7.42
C ASN A 82 -4.67 -1.99 7.23
N VAL A 83 -5.58 -2.45 8.08
CA VAL A 83 -6.05 -3.84 8.11
C VAL A 83 -6.70 -4.24 6.78
N ASN A 84 -7.45 -3.33 6.14
CA ASN A 84 -8.14 -3.63 4.87
C ASN A 84 -7.15 -3.93 3.73
N VAL A 85 -6.03 -3.21 3.68
CA VAL A 85 -4.98 -3.44 2.68
C VAL A 85 -4.28 -4.77 2.94
N LEU A 86 -4.01 -5.08 4.22
CA LEU A 86 -3.40 -6.35 4.61
C LEU A 86 -4.29 -7.56 4.28
N GLU A 87 -5.57 -7.49 4.64
CA GLU A 87 -6.55 -8.55 4.32
C GLU A 87 -6.63 -8.77 2.82
N TYR A 88 -6.78 -7.70 2.04
CA TYR A 88 -6.84 -7.79 0.58
C TYR A 88 -5.58 -8.44 -0.02
N ALA A 89 -4.40 -8.01 0.42
CA ALA A 89 -3.14 -8.57 -0.07
C ALA A 89 -3.03 -10.08 0.23
N ILE A 90 -3.37 -10.50 1.45
CA ILE A 90 -3.31 -11.92 1.85
C ILE A 90 -4.34 -12.76 1.07
N GLU A 91 -5.57 -12.27 0.91
CA GLU A 91 -6.62 -12.96 0.17
C GLU A 91 -6.26 -13.18 -1.31
N HIS A 92 -5.55 -12.24 -1.91
CA HIS A 92 -5.15 -12.29 -3.32
C HIS A 92 -3.76 -12.93 -3.52
N GLY A 93 -3.25 -13.63 -2.50
CA GLY A 93 -2.04 -14.45 -2.61
C GLY A 93 -0.73 -13.68 -2.54
N CYS A 94 -0.72 -12.46 -2.00
CA CYS A 94 0.52 -11.77 -1.67
C CYS A 94 1.32 -12.63 -0.67
N PRO A 95 2.61 -12.89 -0.92
CA PRO A 95 3.44 -13.62 0.02
C PRO A 95 3.51 -12.84 1.33
N TRP A 96 3.32 -13.54 2.45
CA TRP A 96 3.43 -12.97 3.79
C TRP A 96 4.23 -13.93 4.65
N GLY A 97 5.19 -13.40 5.40
CA GLY A 97 6.11 -14.21 6.20
C GLY A 97 6.07 -13.86 7.67
N ARG A 98 7.15 -14.24 8.35
CA ARG A 98 7.24 -14.11 9.82
C ARG A 98 7.27 -12.65 10.25
N GLU A 99 7.83 -11.76 9.43
CA GLU A 99 7.93 -10.33 9.73
C GLU A 99 6.56 -9.68 9.70
N THR A 100 5.76 -9.93 8.66
CA THR A 100 4.36 -9.47 8.58
C THR A 100 3.56 -9.90 9.80
N ARG A 101 3.66 -11.18 10.20
CA ARG A 101 2.94 -11.72 11.36
C ARG A 101 3.38 -11.05 12.67
N SER A 102 4.68 -10.88 12.86
CA SER A 102 5.24 -10.29 14.09
C SER A 102 4.85 -8.82 14.21
N GLY A 103 4.91 -8.07 13.11
CA GLY A 103 4.46 -6.67 13.07
C GLY A 103 2.96 -6.54 13.37
N ALA A 104 2.11 -7.40 12.79
CA ALA A 104 0.67 -7.37 13.03
C ALA A 104 0.33 -7.59 14.52
N VAL A 105 0.99 -8.54 15.18
CA VAL A 105 0.83 -8.80 16.62
C VAL A 105 1.31 -7.60 17.45
N TYR A 106 2.46 -7.02 17.10
CA TYR A 106 3.02 -5.86 17.80
C TYR A 106 2.08 -4.64 17.72
N HIS A 107 1.60 -4.31 16.52
CA HIS A 107 0.67 -3.19 16.34
C HIS A 107 -0.70 -3.44 17.00
N CYS A 108 -1.17 -4.69 17.05
CA CYS A 108 -2.37 -5.06 17.80
C CYS A 108 -2.18 -4.85 19.31
N ALA A 109 -1.04 -5.26 19.87
CA ALA A 109 -0.71 -5.04 21.28
C ALA A 109 -0.65 -3.54 21.63
N LEU A 110 0.01 -2.72 20.80
CA LEU A 110 0.05 -1.26 20.97
C LEU A 110 -1.34 -0.63 20.92
N TYR A 111 -2.22 -1.11 20.03
CA TYR A 111 -3.60 -0.64 19.96
C TYR A 111 -4.36 -0.95 21.27
N LEU A 112 -4.21 -2.16 21.81
CA LEU A 112 -4.80 -2.56 23.09
C LEU A 112 -4.24 -1.77 24.30
N GLU A 113 -2.96 -1.42 24.29
CA GLU A 113 -2.35 -0.56 25.32
C GLU A 113 -2.89 0.88 25.24
N SER A 114 -3.14 1.40 24.04
CA SER A 114 -3.66 2.76 23.85
C SER A 114 -5.10 2.92 24.38
N ILE A 115 -5.94 1.89 24.24
CA ILE A 115 -7.34 1.91 24.71
C ILE A 115 -7.44 1.64 26.21
N THR A 116 -6.48 0.94 26.81
CA THR A 116 -6.47 0.64 28.25
C THR A 116 -5.79 1.72 29.09
N SER A 117 -4.99 2.59 28.44
CA SER A 117 -4.37 3.77 29.04
C SER A 117 -5.23 5.05 28.92
N SER A 118 -6.46 4.93 28.40
CA SER A 118 -7.48 6.01 28.32
C SER A 118 -8.60 5.76 29.33
#